data_AF-X6PBT2-F1
#
_entry.id   AF-X6PBT2-F1
#
_cell.length_a   1.000
_cell.length_b   1.000
_cell.length_c   1.000
_cell.angle_alpha   90.00
_cell.angle_beta   90.00
_cell.angle_gamma   90.00
#
_symmetry.space_group_name_H-M   'P 1'
#
loop_
_entity.id
_entity.type
_entity.pdbx_description
1 polymer ?
#
loop_
_entity_poly.entity_id
_entity_poly.type
_entity_poly.pdbx_seq_one_letter_code
_entity_poly.pdbx_strand_id
1 'polypeptide(L)'
;MSPNENDKILKLLEIELQYLFPQFSDEERHSMINDVGTKIKKKLALTERVGPWTELKKVTEQMKEYHPHKDEIEEDDKWKNFSAVLTRIEEITKTKEDMSIKEASDCYDTCNECVGKGSKSCMQLGLFAVLLQCKEQIKELASNKNYTNDADFKTHSMC
;
A
#
# COMPACT_ATOMS: atom_id res chain seq x y z
N MET A 1 -13.78 11.88 2.48
CA MET A 1 -14.40 11.91 3.82
C MET A 1 -13.47 12.65 4.76
N SER A 2 -14.00 13.64 5.47
CA SER A 2 -13.26 14.36 6.50
C SER A 2 -13.23 13.57 7.82
N PRO A 3 -12.25 13.80 8.71
CA PRO A 3 -12.22 13.17 10.04
C PRO A 3 -13.53 13.34 10.83
N ASN A 4 -14.17 14.50 10.70
CA ASN A 4 -15.42 14.84 11.36
C ASN A 4 -16.64 14.04 10.84
N GLU A 5 -16.61 13.58 9.58
CA GLU A 5 -17.65 12.70 9.03
C GLU A 5 -17.52 11.28 9.55
N ASN A 6 -16.29 10.78 9.70
CA ASN A 6 -16.03 9.44 10.24
C ASN A 6 -16.49 9.31 11.69
N ASP A 7 -16.21 10.30 12.52
CA ASP A 7 -16.64 10.30 13.93
C ASP A 7 -18.17 10.30 14.05
N LYS A 8 -18.87 10.97 13.13
CA LYS A 8 -20.35 10.93 13.07
C LYS A 8 -20.85 9.55 12.67
N ILE A 9 -20.22 8.91 11.67
CA ILE A 9 -20.58 7.55 11.24
C ILE A 9 -20.42 6.56 12.39
N LEU A 10 -19.31 6.63 13.14
CA LEU A 10 -19.06 5.72 14.25
C LEU A 10 -20.05 5.92 15.41
N LYS A 11 -20.41 7.17 15.74
CA LYS A 11 -21.45 7.47 16.74
C LYS A 11 -22.83 6.97 16.32
N LEU A 12 -23.19 7.10 15.05
CA LEU A 12 -24.46 6.56 14.54
C LEU A 12 -24.44 5.03 14.62
N LEU A 13 -23.34 4.40 14.22
CA LEU A 13 -23.19 2.94 14.30
C LEU A 13 -23.32 2.43 15.74
N GLU A 14 -22.80 3.16 16.72
CA GLU A 14 -22.96 2.83 18.15
C GLU A 14 -24.43 2.76 18.56
N ILE A 15 -25.22 3.78 18.20
CA ILE A 15 -26.66 3.85 18.48
C ILE A 15 -27.39 2.69 17.77
N GLU A 16 -27.10 2.46 16.49
CA GLU A 16 -27.71 1.39 15.70
C GLU A 16 -27.41 0.00 16.27
N LEU A 17 -26.17 -0.25 16.68
CA LEU A 17 -25.79 -1.54 17.27
C LEU A 17 -26.48 -1.78 18.61
N GLN A 18 -26.65 -0.73 19.43
CA GLN A 18 -27.39 -0.83 20.68
C GLN A 18 -28.87 -1.18 20.46
N TYR A 19 -29.48 -0.62 19.41
CA TYR A 19 -30.88 -0.87 19.07
C TYR A 19 -31.11 -2.23 18.38
N LEU A 20 -30.28 -2.56 17.38
CA LEU A 20 -30.44 -3.74 16.54
C LEU A 20 -29.92 -5.03 17.18
N PHE A 21 -28.92 -4.91 18.06
CA PHE A 21 -28.29 -6.05 18.72
C PHE A 21 -28.20 -5.87 20.23
N PRO A 22 -29.34 -5.71 20.93
CA PRO A 22 -29.37 -5.51 22.38
C PRO A 22 -28.86 -6.73 23.16
N GLN A 23 -28.86 -7.92 22.55
CA GLN A 23 -28.35 -9.15 23.15
C GLN A 23 -26.83 -9.20 23.30
N PHE A 24 -26.09 -8.37 22.57
CA PHE A 24 -24.64 -8.28 22.74
C PHE A 24 -24.30 -7.47 23.99
N SER A 25 -23.16 -7.77 24.58
CA SER A 25 -22.55 -6.96 25.61
C SER A 25 -22.08 -5.62 25.05
N ASP A 26 -21.87 -4.64 25.93
CA ASP A 26 -21.27 -3.37 25.52
C ASP A 26 -19.86 -3.59 24.96
N GLU A 27 -19.09 -4.52 25.53
CA GLU A 27 -17.76 -4.89 25.07
C GLU A 27 -17.78 -5.45 23.64
N GLU A 28 -18.72 -6.35 23.32
CA GLU A 28 -18.88 -6.89 21.96
C GLU A 28 -19.23 -5.80 20.96
N ARG A 29 -20.19 -4.92 21.29
CA ARG A 29 -20.55 -3.77 20.44
C ARG A 29 -19.37 -2.83 20.23
N HIS A 30 -18.64 -2.49 21.29
CA HIS A 30 -17.44 -1.65 21.19
C HIS A 30 -16.37 -2.29 20.31
N SER A 31 -16.18 -3.61 20.41
CA SER A 31 -15.25 -4.33 19.53
C SER A 31 -15.65 -4.20 18.06
N MET A 32 -16.95 -4.32 17.73
CA MET A 32 -17.44 -4.14 16.36
C MET A 32 -17.22 -2.71 15.85
N ILE A 33 -17.51 -1.69 16.67
CA ILE A 33 -17.29 -0.28 16.31
C ILE A 33 -15.80 -0.01 16.08
N ASN A 34 -14.94 -0.53 16.95
CA ASN A 34 -13.49 -0.36 16.85
C ASN A 34 -12.92 -1.02 15.58
N ASP A 35 -13.43 -2.19 15.22
CA ASP A 35 -13.07 -2.88 13.98
C ASP A 35 -13.45 -2.04 12.75
N VAL A 36 -14.70 -1.55 12.69
CA VAL A 36 -15.16 -0.65 11.61
C VAL A 36 -14.32 0.63 11.57
N GLY A 37 -14.07 1.25 12.72
CA GLY A 37 -13.25 2.46 12.83
C GLY A 37 -11.82 2.23 12.34
N THR A 38 -11.24 1.06 12.62
CA THR A 38 -9.91 0.68 12.12
C THR A 38 -9.91 0.55 10.60
N LYS A 39 -10.91 -0.11 10.01
CA LYS A 39 -11.04 -0.24 8.55
C LYS A 39 -11.25 1.11 7.85
N ILE A 40 -12.02 2.02 8.45
CA ILE A 40 -12.18 3.39 7.94
C ILE A 40 -10.84 4.14 7.93
N LYS A 41 -10.05 4.04 9.02
CA LYS A 41 -8.71 4.64 9.07
C LYS A 41 -7.79 4.09 7.99
N LYS A 42 -7.82 2.77 7.75
CA LYS A 42 -7.05 2.13 6.67
C LYS A 42 -7.50 2.61 5.28
N LYS A 43 -8.80 2.75 5.04
CA LYS A 43 -9.33 3.31 3.78
C LYS A 43 -8.83 4.74 3.53
N LEU A 44 -8.80 5.59 4.56
CA LEU A 44 -8.21 6.93 4.43
C LEU A 44 -6.71 6.86 4.15
N ALA A 45 -5.97 6.09 4.93
CA ALA A 45 -4.54 5.93 4.74
C ALA A 45 -4.20 5.37 3.35
N LEU A 46 -5.04 4.49 2.79
CA LEU A 46 -4.90 3.99 1.42
C LEU A 46 -4.85 5.12 0.42
N THR A 47 -5.80 6.07 0.49
CA THR A 47 -5.85 7.21 -0.45
C THR A 47 -4.59 8.08 -0.41
N GLU A 48 -3.95 8.22 0.75
CA GLU A 48 -2.70 8.95 0.92
C GLU A 48 -1.48 8.16 0.40
N ARG A 49 -1.55 6.82 0.43
CA ARG A 49 -0.42 5.92 0.14
C ARG A 49 -0.35 5.46 -1.31
N VAL A 50 -1.46 5.49 -2.05
CA VAL A 50 -1.51 5.04 -3.46
C VAL A 50 -0.47 5.76 -4.30
N GLY A 51 -0.37 7.09 -4.23
CA GLY A 51 0.62 7.86 -5.01
C GLY A 51 2.07 7.39 -4.75
N PRO A 52 2.56 7.43 -3.50
CA PRO A 52 3.89 6.93 -3.17
C PRO A 52 4.14 5.46 -3.53
N TRP A 53 3.14 4.59 -3.41
CA TRP A 53 3.26 3.17 -3.83
C TRP A 53 3.35 3.02 -5.35
N THR A 54 2.61 3.82 -6.11
CA THR A 54 2.74 3.88 -7.57
C THR A 54 4.13 4.37 -7.99
N GLU A 55 4.69 5.35 -7.28
CA GLU A 55 6.04 5.83 -7.54
C GLU A 55 7.08 4.76 -7.24
N LEU A 56 6.98 4.08 -6.10
CA LEU A 56 7.82 2.94 -5.75
C LEU A 56 7.80 1.87 -6.87
N LYS A 57 6.60 1.44 -7.29
CA LYS A 57 6.46 0.45 -8.37
C LYS A 57 7.22 0.91 -9.62
N LYS A 58 7.05 2.16 -10.04
CA LYS A 58 7.73 2.70 -11.22
C LYS A 58 9.25 2.75 -11.08
N VAL A 59 9.77 3.15 -9.92
CA VAL A 59 11.22 3.16 -9.66
C VAL A 59 11.79 1.75 -9.72
N THR A 60 11.13 0.78 -9.09
CA THR A 60 11.54 -0.62 -9.10
C THR A 60 11.57 -1.18 -10.52
N GLU A 61 10.55 -0.92 -11.34
CA GLU A 61 10.52 -1.36 -12.73
C GLU A 61 11.63 -0.70 -13.58
N GLN A 62 11.94 0.58 -13.37
CA GLN A 62 13.07 1.24 -14.04
C GLN A 62 14.41 0.64 -13.65
N MET A 63 14.62 0.35 -12.37
CA MET A 63 15.83 -0.32 -11.89
C MET A 63 16.00 -1.70 -12.50
N LYS A 64 14.91 -2.49 -12.57
CA LYS A 64 14.90 -3.79 -13.26
C LYS A 64 15.29 -3.65 -14.72
N GLU A 65 14.71 -2.69 -15.44
CA GLU A 65 14.97 -2.49 -16.88
C GLU A 65 16.43 -2.18 -17.19
N TYR A 66 17.11 -1.43 -16.30
CA TYR A 66 18.53 -1.08 -16.45
C TYR A 66 19.50 -2.14 -15.91
N HIS A 67 19.00 -3.17 -15.23
CA HIS A 67 19.84 -4.20 -14.67
C HIS A 67 20.45 -5.08 -15.78
N PRO A 68 21.77 -5.38 -15.76
CA PRO A 68 22.42 -6.19 -16.79
C PRO A 68 21.83 -7.60 -16.95
N HIS A 69 21.27 -8.15 -15.87
CA HIS A 69 20.65 -9.48 -15.80
C HIS A 69 19.13 -9.41 -15.70
N LYS A 70 18.48 -8.38 -16.26
CA LYS A 70 17.02 -8.18 -16.14
C LYS A 70 16.18 -9.40 -16.52
N ASP A 71 16.62 -10.17 -17.51
CA ASP A 71 15.92 -11.37 -17.98
C ASP A 71 16.02 -12.56 -17.00
N GLU A 72 16.91 -12.48 -16.01
CA GLU A 72 17.09 -13.45 -14.93
C GLU A 72 16.41 -13.02 -13.62
N ILE A 73 15.82 -11.81 -13.56
CA ILE A 73 15.16 -11.32 -12.34
C ILE A 73 13.79 -11.98 -12.20
N GLU A 74 13.63 -12.81 -11.18
CA GLU A 74 12.34 -13.38 -10.79
C GLU A 74 11.65 -12.49 -9.75
N GLU A 75 10.38 -12.17 -10.00
CA GLU A 75 9.56 -11.49 -9.01
C GLU A 75 9.04 -12.48 -7.96
N ASP A 76 9.23 -12.15 -6.68
CA ASP A 76 8.63 -12.92 -5.61
C ASP A 76 7.11 -12.71 -5.50
N ASP A 77 6.46 -13.61 -4.76
CA ASP A 77 5.01 -13.60 -4.59
C ASP A 77 4.49 -12.36 -3.85
N LYS A 78 5.26 -11.76 -2.94
CA LYS A 78 4.86 -10.53 -2.24
C LYS A 78 4.80 -9.36 -3.21
N TRP A 79 5.84 -9.19 -4.05
CA TRP A 79 5.89 -8.14 -5.06
C TRP A 79 4.77 -8.29 -6.10
N LYS A 80 4.51 -9.52 -6.56
CA LYS A 80 3.39 -9.82 -7.47
C LYS A 80 2.05 -9.42 -6.85
N ASN A 81 1.82 -9.80 -5.59
CA ASN A 81 0.59 -9.48 -4.86
C ASN A 81 0.42 -7.96 -4.69
N PHE A 82 1.47 -7.26 -4.25
CA PHE A 82 1.46 -5.79 -4.17
C PHE A 82 1.17 -5.14 -5.51
N SER A 83 1.86 -5.57 -6.56
CA SER A 83 1.70 -5.01 -7.91
C SER A 83 0.29 -5.22 -8.45
N ALA A 84 -0.32 -6.38 -8.20
CA ALA A 84 -1.68 -6.69 -8.62
C ALA A 84 -2.73 -5.88 -7.84
N VAL A 85 -2.61 -5.83 -6.51
CA VAL A 85 -3.52 -5.05 -5.65
C VAL A 85 -3.42 -3.56 -5.98
N LEU A 86 -2.21 -3.03 -6.17
CA LEU A 86 -2.01 -1.63 -6.53
C LEU A 86 -2.66 -1.29 -7.88
N THR A 87 -2.49 -2.15 -8.89
CA THR A 87 -3.18 -1.97 -10.20
C THR A 87 -4.69 -1.91 -10.02
N ARG A 88 -5.28 -2.83 -9.22
CA ARG A 88 -6.72 -2.83 -8.93
C ARG A 88 -7.16 -1.52 -8.27
N ILE A 89 -6.40 -1.00 -7.31
CA ILE A 89 -6.73 0.28 -6.65
C ILE A 89 -6.67 1.44 -7.66
N GLU A 90 -5.65 1.48 -8.52
CA GLU A 90 -5.53 2.50 -9.57
C GLU A 90 -6.70 2.46 -10.54
N GLU A 91 -7.17 1.27 -10.95
CA GLU A 91 -8.32 1.10 -11.82
C GLU A 91 -9.60 1.63 -11.18
N ILE A 92 -9.89 1.24 -9.93
CA ILE A 92 -11.06 1.70 -9.18
C ILE A 92 -11.03 3.22 -9.01
N THR A 93 -9.85 3.79 -8.73
CA THR A 93 -9.67 5.24 -8.60
C THR A 93 -9.98 5.96 -9.93
N LYS A 94 -9.61 5.38 -11.08
CA LYS A 94 -9.88 5.93 -12.41
C LYS A 94 -11.35 5.83 -12.80
N THR A 95 -12.01 4.70 -12.52
CA THR A 95 -13.43 4.48 -12.84
C THR A 95 -14.38 5.24 -11.91
N LYS A 96 -13.86 5.84 -10.83
CA LYS A 96 -14.64 6.49 -9.76
C LYS A 96 -15.64 5.52 -9.13
N GLU A 97 -15.37 4.22 -9.21
CA GLU A 97 -16.14 3.21 -8.51
C GLU A 97 -15.85 3.32 -7.02
N ASP A 98 -16.91 3.15 -6.21
CA ASP A 98 -16.76 3.17 -4.77
C ASP A 98 -16.28 1.80 -4.27
N MET A 99 -15.10 1.79 -3.65
CA MET A 99 -14.58 0.62 -2.96
C MET A 99 -15.21 0.48 -1.58
N SER A 100 -15.65 -0.73 -1.21
CA SER A 100 -16.14 -0.99 0.14
C SER A 100 -15.06 -0.76 1.21
N ILE A 101 -15.46 -0.45 2.44
CA ILE A 101 -14.52 -0.22 3.56
C ILE A 101 -13.67 -1.47 3.82
N LYS A 102 -14.27 -2.66 3.69
CA LYS A 102 -13.56 -3.94 3.86
C LYS A 102 -12.51 -4.12 2.77
N GLU A 103 -12.90 -4.00 1.51
CA GLU A 103 -11.94 -4.17 0.39
C GLU A 103 -10.81 -3.15 0.46
N ALA A 104 -11.10 -1.89 0.83
CA ALA A 104 -10.06 -0.87 1.01
C ALA A 104 -9.11 -1.21 2.17
N SER A 105 -9.62 -1.76 3.27
CA SER A 105 -8.79 -2.25 4.37
C SER A 105 -7.90 -3.41 3.92
N ASP A 106 -8.46 -4.40 3.21
CA ASP A 106 -7.73 -5.59 2.77
C ASP A 106 -6.63 -5.21 1.75
N CYS A 107 -6.93 -4.26 0.84
CA CYS A 107 -5.96 -3.71 -0.10
C CYS A 107 -4.83 -2.96 0.62
N TYR A 108 -5.17 -2.16 1.63
CA TYR A 108 -4.18 -1.45 2.44
C TYR A 108 -3.25 -2.43 3.16
N ASP A 109 -3.80 -3.45 3.81
CA ASP A 109 -3.02 -4.43 4.56
C ASP A 109 -2.06 -5.19 3.65
N THR A 110 -2.57 -5.68 2.50
CA THR A 110 -1.75 -6.40 1.51
C THR A 110 -0.57 -5.55 1.02
N CYS A 111 -0.84 -4.28 0.67
CA CYS A 111 0.23 -3.40 0.22
C CYS A 111 1.20 -3.06 1.35
N ASN A 112 0.70 -2.73 2.54
CA ASN A 112 1.51 -2.30 3.66
C ASN A 112 2.41 -3.43 4.22
N GLU A 113 1.95 -4.68 4.19
CA GLU A 113 2.76 -5.85 4.54
C GLU A 113 3.92 -6.06 3.56
N CYS A 114 3.69 -5.83 2.27
CA CYS A 114 4.70 -5.95 1.23
C CYS A 114 5.84 -4.93 1.40
N VAL A 115 5.52 -3.64 1.58
CA VAL A 115 6.55 -2.59 1.55
C VAL A 115 7.39 -2.51 2.84
N GLY A 116 6.96 -3.21 3.91
CA GLY A 116 7.66 -3.25 5.19
C GLY A 116 7.71 -1.90 5.93
N LYS A 117 8.20 -1.94 7.18
CA LYS A 117 8.15 -0.79 8.11
C LYS A 117 9.06 0.39 7.69
N GLY A 118 10.17 0.13 6.99
CA GLY A 118 11.12 1.16 6.56
C GLY A 118 10.59 2.07 5.45
N SER A 119 9.63 1.58 4.65
CA SER A 119 9.05 2.32 3.53
C SER A 119 8.32 3.61 3.93
N LYS A 120 7.80 3.67 5.16
CA LYS A 120 7.07 4.84 5.66
C LYS A 120 7.92 6.11 5.60
N SER A 121 9.17 6.02 6.02
CA SER A 121 10.11 7.16 6.00
C SER A 121 10.50 7.54 4.58
N CYS A 122 10.77 6.55 3.71
CA CYS A 122 11.07 6.80 2.29
C CYS A 122 9.92 7.51 1.57
N MET A 123 8.68 7.10 1.83
CA MET A 123 7.49 7.76 1.30
C MET A 123 7.33 9.19 1.83
N GLN A 124 7.54 9.42 3.14
CA GLN A 124 7.41 10.75 3.75
C GLN A 124 8.46 11.73 3.24
N LEU A 125 9.65 11.24 2.90
CA LEU A 125 10.73 12.05 2.33
C LEU A 125 10.56 12.30 0.81
N GLY A 126 9.54 11.72 0.18
CA GLY A 126 9.34 11.82 -1.27
C GLY A 126 10.46 11.14 -2.06
N LEU A 127 11.16 10.16 -1.47
CA LEU A 127 12.34 9.54 -2.06
C LEU A 127 12.04 8.96 -3.45
N PHE A 128 10.90 8.28 -3.60
CA PHE A 128 10.54 7.65 -4.87
C PHE A 128 10.28 8.69 -5.98
N ALA A 129 9.61 9.80 -5.65
CA ALA A 129 9.43 10.92 -6.58
C ALA A 129 10.78 11.51 -7.03
N VAL A 130 11.73 11.69 -6.11
CA VAL A 130 13.08 12.17 -6.42
C VAL A 130 13.81 11.19 -7.33
N LEU A 131 13.77 9.89 -6.99
CA LEU A 131 14.36 8.83 -7.79
C LEU A 131 13.82 8.84 -9.24
N LEU A 132 12.51 8.99 -9.42
CA LEU A 132 11.90 9.09 -10.76
C LEU A 132 12.40 10.27 -11.60
N GLN A 133 12.90 11.33 -10.96
CA GLN A 133 13.49 12.50 -11.64
C GLN A 133 14.98 12.28 -11.95
N CYS A 134 15.67 11.40 -11.22
CA CYS A 134 17.09 11.10 -11.35
C CYS A 134 17.37 9.85 -12.23
N LYS A 135 16.69 9.73 -13.37
CA LYS A 135 16.74 8.51 -14.21
C LYS A 135 18.15 8.10 -14.65
N GLU A 136 18.98 9.05 -15.07
CA GLU A 136 20.35 8.76 -15.50
C GLU A 136 21.20 8.23 -14.34
N GLN A 137 21.05 8.80 -13.14
CA GLN A 137 21.74 8.31 -11.95
C GLN A 137 21.24 6.92 -11.53
N ILE A 138 19.95 6.65 -11.65
CA ILE A 138 19.40 5.30 -11.40
C ILE A 138 19.99 4.30 -12.39
N LYS A 139 20.08 4.67 -13.67
CA LYS A 139 20.68 3.81 -14.69
C LYS A 139 22.16 3.54 -14.40
N GLU A 140 22.94 4.56 -14.03
CA GLU A 140 24.33 4.38 -13.62
C GLU A 140 24.45 3.45 -12.41
N LEU A 141 23.59 3.58 -11.41
CA LEU A 141 23.57 2.69 -10.24
C LEU A 141 23.18 1.26 -10.61
N ALA A 142 22.12 1.08 -11.39
CA ALA A 142 21.56 -0.22 -11.74
C ALA A 142 22.36 -0.99 -12.79
N SER A 143 23.16 -0.32 -13.62
CA SER A 143 23.97 -0.96 -14.65
C SER A 143 25.44 -1.20 -14.24
N ASN A 144 25.88 -0.67 -13.09
CA ASN A 144 27.27 -0.73 -12.68
C ASN A 144 27.56 -1.92 -11.76
N LYS A 145 28.44 -2.81 -12.24
CA LYS A 145 28.87 -4.04 -11.56
C LYS A 145 29.49 -3.84 -10.18
N ASN A 146 29.99 -2.64 -9.87
CA ASN A 146 30.50 -2.31 -8.54
C ASN A 146 29.39 -2.09 -7.50
N TYR A 147 28.16 -1.82 -7.97
CA TYR A 147 26.98 -1.56 -7.14
C TYR A 147 25.93 -2.66 -7.27
N THR A 148 25.89 -3.38 -8.39
CA THR A 148 25.07 -4.58 -8.56
C THR A 148 25.85 -5.80 -8.09
N ASN A 149 25.63 -6.22 -6.84
CA ASN A 149 26.16 -7.51 -6.39
C ASN A 149 25.37 -8.63 -7.06
N ASP A 150 25.97 -9.30 -8.05
CA ASP A 150 25.37 -10.41 -8.82
C ASP A 150 24.84 -11.54 -7.91
N ALA A 151 25.39 -11.69 -6.70
CA ALA A 151 24.95 -12.68 -5.72
C ALA A 151 23.67 -12.25 -4.97
N ASP A 152 23.55 -10.96 -4.62
CA ASP A 152 22.42 -10.46 -3.84
C ASP A 152 21.16 -10.28 -4.70
N PHE A 153 21.31 -9.85 -5.96
CA PHE A 153 20.16 -9.64 -6.86
C PHE A 153 19.54 -10.94 -7.42
N LYS A 154 20.30 -12.05 -7.44
CA LYS A 154 19.79 -13.38 -7.84
C LYS A 154 18.99 -14.09 -6.74
N THR A 155 19.12 -13.66 -5.49
CA THR A 155 18.53 -14.35 -4.32
C THR A 155 17.64 -13.47 -3.46
N HIS A 156 17.57 -12.16 -3.69
CA HIS A 156 16.69 -11.29 -2.94
C HIS A 156 15.27 -11.27 -3.49
N SER A 157 14.37 -11.84 -2.70
CA SER A 157 12.98 -11.37 -2.58
C SER A 157 13.00 -9.84 -2.50
N MET A 158 12.25 -9.17 -3.35
CA MET A 158 12.02 -7.72 -3.35
C MET A 158 11.24 -7.22 -2.12
N CYS A 159 11.20 -7.98 -1.01
CA CYS A 159 10.49 -7.66 0.23
C CYS A 159 11.10 -8.31 1.49
#